data_AF-A0A7C9VKH2-F1
#
_entry.id   AF-A0A7C9VKH2-F1
#
_cell.length_a   1.000
_cell.length_b   1.000
_cell.length_c   1.000
_cell.angle_alpha   90.00
_cell.angle_beta   90.00
_cell.angle_gamma   90.00
#
_symmetry.space_group_name_H-M   'P 1'
#
loop_
_entity.id
_entity.type
_entity.pdbx_description
1 polymer ?
#
loop_
_entity_poly.entity_id
_entity_poly.type
_entity_poly.pdbx_seq_one_letter_code
_entity_poly.pdbx_strand_id
1 'polypeptide(L)'
;AALIAAAFYLLLSGAEVATQRSFFMTAVVLIAVMADRRAITFRTLAVAAMIVLVIAPEALVHPSFQMSFAATLGLVALIQIGMPNLFASPDNSQVARAALWGGREITMLALASLVAGFATMPYAAFHFHRVTPYGVLANLAAMPVVSILVMPAGLLGLLAMPFGFDGVFWRLMDVGIGWMVAVSQWVAALPGAIGQIASFGAGPLAVMSAGIIALGLLRTPLRWMGAGLIVLATLWALTAPQPDVLVAGDGHAVAVRGKDGRLRLMRTGKDAFLSREWLAADADMRKATEASLTDGVSCDPSGCVVQAADGSTVALTLKPDAFADDCARAAVIVTLRQPPADCAAMVLDREMLRRRGTLALRKTADGYAITANRPRGVDRPWSPANADDDIETPAVRSNRSGTSVDATPAESDLQPDD
;
A
#
# COMPACT_ATOMS: atom_id res chain seq x y z
N ALA A 1 34.15 6.49 -4.19
CA ALA A 1 33.45 7.67 -4.71
C ALA A 1 31.94 7.60 -4.46
N ALA A 2 31.20 6.64 -5.05
CA ALA A 2 29.74 6.54 -4.91
C ALA A 2 29.25 6.44 -3.44
N LEU A 3 29.89 5.62 -2.60
CA LEU A 3 29.58 5.53 -1.16
C LEU A 3 29.76 6.86 -0.42
N ILE A 4 30.81 7.61 -0.74
CA ILE A 4 31.10 8.92 -0.14
C ILE A 4 30.04 9.94 -0.59
N ALA A 5 29.65 9.92 -1.86
CA ALA A 5 28.58 10.76 -2.39
C ALA A 5 27.22 10.43 -1.73
N ALA A 6 26.90 9.15 -1.55
CA ALA A 6 25.69 8.72 -0.85
C ALA A 6 25.69 9.12 0.63
N ALA A 7 26.84 9.02 1.31
CA ALA A 7 26.99 9.45 2.69
C ALA A 7 26.86 10.98 2.82
N PHE A 8 27.46 11.73 1.89
CA PHE A 8 27.30 13.18 1.81
C PHE A 8 25.84 13.56 1.59
N TYR A 9 25.13 12.87 0.69
CA TYR A 9 23.70 13.10 0.46
C TYR A 9 22.87 12.83 1.72
N LEU A 10 23.15 11.74 2.47
CA LEU A 10 22.44 11.44 3.73
C LEU A 10 22.60 12.57 4.76
N LEU A 11 23.81 13.12 4.89
CA LEU A 11 24.09 14.23 5.77
C LEU A 11 23.37 15.51 5.31
N LEU A 12 23.38 15.76 4.00
CA LEU A 12 22.73 16.93 3.40
C LEU A 12 21.21 16.86 3.52
N SER A 13 20.61 15.66 3.43
CA SER A 13 19.16 15.46 3.52
C SER A 13 18.62 15.51 4.96
N GLY A 14 19.40 15.94 5.95
CA GLY A 14 18.98 16.01 7.35
C GLY A 14 18.91 14.66 8.07
N ALA A 15 19.48 13.59 7.48
CA ALA A 15 19.56 12.24 8.05
C ALA A 15 18.23 11.72 8.62
N GLU A 16 17.11 11.90 7.90
CA GLU A 16 15.83 11.31 8.31
C GLU A 16 15.91 9.79 8.45
N VAL A 17 15.10 9.22 9.34
CA VAL A 17 15.12 7.77 9.64
C VAL A 17 14.86 6.92 8.39
N ALA A 18 14.07 7.42 7.44
CA ALA A 18 13.83 6.75 6.16
C ALA A 18 15.09 6.74 5.28
N THR A 19 15.77 7.88 5.11
CA THR A 19 16.99 7.99 4.31
C THR A 19 18.16 7.24 4.93
N GLN A 20 18.26 7.17 6.27
CA GLN A 20 19.27 6.35 6.95
C GLN A 20 19.14 4.87 6.59
N ARG A 21 17.93 4.30 6.70
CA ARG A 21 17.70 2.89 6.38
C ARG A 21 17.99 2.58 4.91
N SER A 22 17.54 3.44 4.00
CA SER A 22 17.87 3.30 2.58
C SER A 22 19.37 3.41 2.31
N PHE A 23 20.08 4.34 2.97
CA PHE A 23 21.53 4.48 2.85
C PHE A 23 22.26 3.20 3.32
N PHE A 24 21.91 2.64 4.47
CA PHE A 24 22.53 1.40 4.96
C PHE A 24 22.31 0.25 3.96
N MET A 25 21.09 0.07 3.45
CA MET A 25 20.80 -0.95 2.43
C MET A 25 21.65 -0.73 1.16
N THR A 26 21.69 0.50 0.64
CA THR A 26 22.50 0.82 -0.56
C THR A 26 24.00 0.67 -0.30
N ALA A 27 24.50 1.08 0.87
CA ALA A 27 25.90 0.98 1.24
C ALA A 27 26.36 -0.47 1.29
N VAL A 28 25.57 -1.36 1.91
CA VAL A 28 25.85 -2.81 1.95
C VAL A 28 25.94 -3.39 0.53
N VAL A 29 25.00 -3.03 -0.35
CA VAL A 29 25.01 -3.48 -1.75
C VAL A 29 26.25 -2.96 -2.48
N LEU A 30 26.58 -1.68 -2.35
CA LEU A 30 27.75 -1.09 -3.00
C LEU A 30 29.06 -1.72 -2.50
N ILE A 31 29.18 -2.00 -1.20
CA ILE A 31 30.34 -2.70 -0.63
C ILE A 31 30.44 -4.13 -1.16
N ALA A 32 29.32 -4.86 -1.24
CA ALA A 32 29.29 -6.21 -1.80
C ALA A 32 29.70 -6.23 -3.28
N VAL A 33 29.25 -5.25 -4.07
CA VAL A 33 29.66 -5.07 -5.47
C VAL A 33 31.14 -4.70 -5.58
N MET A 34 31.69 -3.89 -4.68
CA MET A 34 33.12 -3.56 -4.66
C MET A 34 33.99 -4.75 -4.28
N ALA A 35 33.48 -5.68 -3.45
CA ALA A 35 34.20 -6.88 -3.04
C ALA A 35 34.27 -7.95 -4.14
N ASP A 36 33.32 -7.98 -5.09
CA ASP A 36 33.32 -8.94 -6.20
C ASP A 36 33.89 -8.32 -7.48
N ARG A 37 34.79 -9.04 -8.16
CA ARG A 37 35.46 -8.56 -9.38
C ARG A 37 34.54 -8.51 -10.61
N ARG A 38 33.31 -9.05 -10.53
CA ARG A 38 32.29 -8.97 -11.58
C ARG A 38 31.07 -8.22 -11.05
N ALA A 39 30.97 -6.93 -11.38
CA ALA A 39 30.01 -6.00 -10.77
C ALA A 39 28.51 -6.37 -10.93
N ILE A 40 28.13 -7.17 -11.93
CA ILE A 40 26.72 -7.44 -12.26
C ILE A 40 26.51 -8.94 -12.52
N THR A 41 26.36 -9.74 -11.46
CA THR A 41 26.04 -11.17 -11.56
C THR A 41 24.97 -11.58 -10.55
N PHE A 42 24.33 -12.74 -10.74
CA PHE A 42 23.43 -13.30 -9.72
C PHE A 42 24.14 -13.57 -8.40
N ARG A 43 25.47 -13.83 -8.44
CA ARG A 43 26.27 -14.06 -7.23
C ARG A 43 26.42 -12.80 -6.41
N THR A 44 26.75 -11.66 -7.02
CA THR A 44 26.86 -10.38 -6.30
C THR A 44 25.53 -9.99 -5.67
N LEU A 45 24.43 -10.20 -6.39
CA LEU A 45 23.08 -9.93 -5.88
C LEU A 45 22.74 -10.82 -4.68
N ALA A 46 23.03 -12.13 -4.75
CA ALA A 46 22.76 -13.06 -3.66
C ALA A 46 23.60 -12.75 -2.40
N VAL A 47 24.89 -12.45 -2.59
CA VAL A 47 25.78 -12.06 -1.48
C VAL A 47 25.30 -10.76 -0.83
N ALA A 48 24.92 -9.76 -1.64
CA ALA A 48 24.39 -8.51 -1.12
C ALA A 48 23.10 -8.73 -0.31
N ALA A 49 22.15 -9.53 -0.83
CA ALA A 49 20.92 -9.88 -0.12
C ALA A 49 21.22 -10.58 1.22
N MET A 50 22.14 -11.55 1.22
CA MET A 50 22.53 -12.28 2.42
C MET A 50 23.14 -11.36 3.48
N ILE A 51 24.04 -10.45 3.10
CA ILE A 51 24.64 -9.50 4.06
C ILE A 51 23.58 -8.56 4.64
N VAL A 52 22.68 -8.03 3.80
CA VAL A 52 21.59 -7.16 4.28
C VAL A 52 20.69 -7.92 5.28
N LEU A 53 20.29 -9.16 4.97
CA LEU A 53 19.39 -9.94 5.81
C LEU A 53 20.04 -10.45 7.11
N VAL A 54 21.36 -10.62 7.14
CA VAL A 54 22.10 -10.95 8.37
C VAL A 54 22.19 -9.74 9.30
N ILE A 55 22.37 -8.53 8.75
CA ILE A 55 22.50 -7.30 9.54
C ILE A 55 21.13 -6.77 9.98
N ALA A 56 20.14 -6.82 9.09
CA ALA A 56 18.80 -6.28 9.27
C ALA A 56 17.76 -7.22 8.64
N PRO A 57 17.35 -8.30 9.33
CA PRO A 57 16.36 -9.25 8.80
C PRO A 57 15.00 -8.59 8.51
N GLU A 58 14.65 -7.53 9.22
CA GLU A 58 13.45 -6.71 8.99
C GLU A 58 13.48 -5.98 7.64
N ALA A 59 14.65 -5.85 7.00
CA ALA A 59 14.76 -5.31 5.64
C ALA A 59 13.86 -6.04 4.64
N LEU A 60 13.61 -7.33 4.85
CA LEU A 60 12.85 -8.17 3.93
C LEU A 60 11.41 -7.67 3.71
N VAL A 61 10.78 -7.10 4.74
CA VAL A 61 9.40 -6.60 4.66
C VAL A 61 9.31 -5.16 4.14
N HIS A 62 10.45 -4.48 4.02
CA HIS A 62 10.47 -3.10 3.57
C HIS A 62 10.31 -3.01 2.04
N PRO A 63 9.43 -2.10 1.55
CA PRO A 63 9.19 -1.93 0.11
C PRO A 63 10.47 -1.59 -0.66
N SER A 64 11.37 -0.79 -0.06
CA SER A 64 12.62 -0.37 -0.69
C SER A 64 13.54 -1.54 -1.02
N PHE A 65 13.67 -2.52 -0.11
CA PHE A 65 14.46 -3.72 -0.35
C PHE A 65 13.83 -4.55 -1.47
N GLN A 66 12.53 -4.83 -1.35
CA GLN A 66 11.79 -5.66 -2.29
C GLN A 66 11.84 -5.11 -3.72
N MET A 67 11.53 -3.83 -3.90
CA MET A 67 11.55 -3.19 -5.22
C MET A 67 12.97 -3.10 -5.79
N SER A 68 13.96 -2.73 -4.97
CA SER A 68 15.34 -2.59 -5.47
C SER A 68 15.92 -3.92 -5.93
N PHE A 69 15.80 -4.98 -5.12
CA PHE A 69 16.31 -6.32 -5.46
C PHE A 69 15.54 -6.95 -6.62
N ALA A 70 14.23 -6.74 -6.72
CA ALA A 70 13.46 -7.22 -7.87
C ALA A 70 13.88 -6.52 -9.16
N ALA A 71 14.06 -5.20 -9.14
CA ALA A 71 14.55 -4.43 -10.29
C ALA A 71 15.96 -4.87 -10.72
N THR A 72 16.88 -5.04 -9.76
CA THR A 72 18.24 -5.52 -10.08
C THR A 72 18.25 -6.95 -10.60
N LEU A 73 17.46 -7.85 -10.00
CA LEU A 73 17.31 -9.21 -10.50
C LEU A 73 16.80 -9.22 -11.96
N GLY A 74 15.77 -8.43 -12.24
CA GLY A 74 15.23 -8.27 -13.59
C GLY A 74 16.28 -7.72 -14.57
N LEU A 75 17.04 -6.70 -14.17
CA LEU A 75 18.09 -6.11 -15.01
C LEU A 75 19.26 -7.09 -15.26
N VAL A 76 19.71 -7.81 -14.23
CA VAL A 76 20.74 -8.85 -14.36
C VAL A 76 20.25 -9.97 -15.28
N ALA A 77 18.99 -10.39 -15.16
CA ALA A 77 18.36 -11.36 -16.03
C ALA A 77 18.25 -10.85 -17.48
N LEU A 78 17.88 -9.58 -17.69
CA LEU A 78 17.85 -8.95 -19.00
C LEU A 78 19.24 -8.93 -19.64
N ILE A 79 20.29 -8.59 -18.90
CA ILE A 79 21.66 -8.55 -19.41
C ILE A 79 22.18 -9.96 -19.74
N GLN A 80 21.90 -10.95 -18.90
CA GLN A 80 22.41 -12.32 -19.09
C GLN A 80 21.59 -13.15 -20.09
N ILE A 81 20.29 -12.88 -20.24
CA ILE A 81 19.35 -13.70 -21.03
C ILE A 81 18.83 -12.95 -22.26
N GLY A 82 18.68 -11.63 -22.17
CA GLY A 82 18.03 -10.76 -23.16
C GLY A 82 18.84 -10.40 -24.42
N MET A 83 20.01 -11.02 -24.61
CA MET A 83 20.67 -11.37 -25.89
C MET A 83 22.09 -10.83 -26.11
N PRO A 84 23.02 -11.69 -26.58
CA PRO A 84 24.20 -11.32 -27.35
C PRO A 84 23.90 -10.87 -28.81
N ASN A 85 22.69 -11.06 -29.34
CA ASN A 85 22.32 -10.75 -30.73
C ASN A 85 21.90 -9.29 -31.01
N LEU A 86 21.52 -8.48 -30.00
CA LEU A 86 21.41 -7.02 -30.15
C LEU A 86 22.80 -6.35 -30.28
N PHE A 87 23.87 -7.11 -30.01
CA PHE A 87 25.26 -6.73 -30.21
C PHE A 87 25.85 -7.31 -31.52
N ALA A 88 25.10 -8.10 -32.28
CA ALA A 88 25.54 -8.57 -33.60
C ALA A 88 25.45 -7.41 -34.59
N SER A 89 26.58 -6.72 -34.80
CA SER A 89 26.71 -5.65 -35.79
C SER A 89 26.34 -6.14 -37.19
N PRO A 90 25.41 -5.48 -37.90
CA PRO A 90 25.40 -5.50 -39.35
C PRO A 90 26.53 -4.59 -39.85
N ASP A 91 27.38 -5.13 -40.71
CA ASP A 91 28.34 -4.35 -41.48
C ASP A 91 27.58 -3.37 -42.40
N ASN A 92 27.80 -2.06 -42.18
CA ASN A 92 28.06 -1.01 -43.18
C ASN A 92 27.53 0.40 -42.81
N SER A 93 28.39 1.39 -43.07
CA SER A 93 28.21 2.86 -42.99
C SER A 93 28.22 3.55 -41.61
N GLN A 94 29.03 4.61 -41.50
CA GLN A 94 29.25 5.41 -40.29
C GLN A 94 28.00 6.20 -39.83
N VAL A 95 27.12 6.56 -40.77
CA VAL A 95 25.84 7.25 -40.48
C VAL A 95 24.80 6.26 -39.93
N ALA A 96 24.78 5.03 -40.46
CA ALA A 96 23.99 3.94 -39.87
C ALA A 96 24.48 3.62 -38.46
N ARG A 97 25.80 3.64 -38.22
CA ARG A 97 26.41 3.44 -36.89
C ARG A 97 25.93 4.48 -35.85
N ALA A 98 25.88 5.77 -36.20
CA ALA A 98 25.40 6.81 -35.28
C ALA A 98 23.88 6.71 -35.00
N ALA A 99 23.07 6.45 -36.02
CA ALA A 99 21.63 6.25 -35.86
C ALA A 99 21.30 4.96 -35.09
N LEU A 100 22.03 3.86 -35.35
CA LEU A 100 21.94 2.59 -34.63
C LEU A 100 22.44 2.73 -33.19
N TRP A 101 23.43 3.59 -32.92
CA TRP A 101 23.92 3.83 -31.56
C TRP A 101 22.86 4.55 -30.71
N GLY A 102 22.27 5.64 -31.22
CA GLY A 102 21.17 6.34 -30.54
C GLY A 102 19.93 5.45 -30.36
N GLY A 103 19.53 4.70 -31.39
CA GLY A 103 18.42 3.75 -31.31
C GLY A 103 18.66 2.61 -30.33
N ARG A 104 19.90 2.10 -30.24
CA ARG A 104 20.27 1.02 -29.31
C ARG A 104 20.24 1.48 -27.85
N GLU A 105 20.77 2.66 -27.54
CA GLU A 105 20.73 3.19 -26.17
C GLU A 105 19.28 3.47 -25.72
N ILE A 106 18.45 4.02 -26.60
CA ILE A 106 17.01 4.21 -26.33
C ILE A 106 16.31 2.86 -26.12
N THR A 107 16.62 1.86 -26.94
CA THR A 107 16.04 0.51 -26.82
C THR A 107 16.48 -0.17 -25.52
N MET A 108 17.74 -0.04 -25.15
CA MET A 108 18.28 -0.56 -23.89
C MET A 108 17.65 0.14 -22.68
N LEU A 109 17.51 1.47 -22.72
CA LEU A 109 16.86 2.24 -21.67
C LEU A 109 15.38 1.87 -21.53
N ALA A 110 14.69 1.69 -22.67
CA ALA A 110 13.29 1.27 -22.70
C ALA A 110 13.12 -0.16 -22.15
N LEU A 111 13.93 -1.12 -22.59
CA LEU A 111 13.90 -2.50 -22.09
C LEU A 111 14.25 -2.58 -20.60
N ALA A 112 15.29 -1.86 -20.16
CA ALA A 112 15.67 -1.79 -18.75
C ALA A 112 14.53 -1.21 -17.90
N SER A 113 13.92 -0.12 -18.36
CA SER A 113 12.78 0.51 -17.68
C SER A 113 11.55 -0.39 -17.65
N LEU A 114 11.28 -1.12 -18.73
CA LEU A 114 10.19 -2.07 -18.84
C LEU A 114 10.37 -3.25 -17.88
N VAL A 115 11.55 -3.86 -17.89
CA VAL A 115 11.86 -5.01 -17.03
C VAL A 115 11.89 -4.60 -15.55
N ALA A 116 12.52 -3.47 -15.23
CA ALA A 116 12.52 -2.95 -13.86
C ALA A 116 11.09 -2.58 -13.41
N GLY A 117 10.29 -1.98 -14.29
CA GLY A 117 8.89 -1.67 -14.03
C GLY A 117 8.08 -2.92 -13.72
N PHE A 118 8.12 -3.94 -14.59
CA PHE A 118 7.40 -5.20 -14.35
C PHE A 118 7.88 -5.95 -13.11
N ALA A 119 9.19 -5.96 -12.84
CA ALA A 119 9.73 -6.63 -11.66
C ALA A 119 9.30 -5.94 -10.35
N THR A 120 9.10 -4.62 -10.35
CA THR A 120 8.70 -3.85 -9.17
C THR A 120 7.19 -3.72 -9.01
N MET A 121 6.42 -3.92 -10.10
CA MET A 121 4.98 -3.73 -10.16
C MET A 121 4.18 -4.48 -9.08
N PRO A 122 4.45 -5.78 -8.77
CA PRO A 122 3.75 -6.47 -7.68
C PRO A 122 3.91 -5.82 -6.30
N TYR A 123 5.11 -5.31 -6.01
CA TYR A 123 5.41 -4.68 -4.73
C TYR A 123 4.80 -3.28 -4.65
N ALA A 124 4.79 -2.54 -5.76
CA ALA A 124 4.09 -1.26 -5.84
C ALA A 124 2.57 -1.43 -5.69
N ALA A 125 2.00 -2.47 -6.32
CA ALA A 125 0.61 -2.85 -6.20
C ALA A 125 0.22 -3.21 -4.76
N PHE A 126 1.06 -3.99 -4.06
CA PHE A 126 0.79 -4.42 -2.69
C PHE A 126 0.90 -3.30 -1.66
N HIS A 127 1.97 -2.49 -1.71
CA HIS A 127 2.24 -1.47 -0.69
C HIS A 127 1.58 -0.12 -0.94
N PHE A 128 1.33 0.22 -2.21
CA PHE A 128 0.81 1.54 -2.58
C PHE A 128 -0.55 1.50 -3.27
N HIS A 129 -1.11 0.30 -3.49
CA HIS A 129 -2.40 0.10 -4.18
C HIS A 129 -2.47 0.77 -5.55
N ARG A 130 -1.32 0.91 -6.21
CA ARG A 130 -1.17 1.65 -7.46
C ARG A 130 -0.38 0.86 -8.48
N VAL A 131 -0.83 1.01 -9.71
CA VAL A 131 -0.22 0.46 -10.91
C VAL A 131 -0.06 1.61 -11.89
N THR A 132 1.13 1.76 -12.45
CA THR A 132 1.46 2.83 -13.41
C THR A 132 1.84 2.22 -14.76
N PRO A 133 0.85 1.88 -15.62
CA PRO A 133 1.11 1.21 -16.90
C PRO A 133 2.04 2.04 -17.80
N TYR A 134 1.87 3.36 -17.76
CA TYR A 134 2.65 4.31 -18.54
C TYR A 134 3.95 4.77 -17.85
N GLY A 135 4.36 4.11 -16.76
CA GLY A 135 5.59 4.44 -16.05
C GLY A 135 6.84 4.34 -16.94
N VAL A 136 6.86 3.39 -17.88
CA VAL A 136 7.95 3.24 -18.86
C VAL A 136 8.02 4.44 -19.80
N LEU A 137 6.87 4.93 -20.27
CA LEU A 137 6.78 6.09 -21.15
C LEU A 137 7.23 7.37 -20.42
N ALA A 138 6.79 7.55 -19.18
CA ALA A 138 7.22 8.65 -18.33
C ALA A 138 8.74 8.60 -18.10
N ASN A 139 9.28 7.44 -17.73
CA ASN A 139 10.72 7.27 -17.50
C ASN A 139 11.53 7.52 -18.77
N LEU A 140 11.08 7.03 -19.93
CA LEU A 140 11.80 7.21 -21.19
C LEU A 140 11.87 8.69 -21.61
N ALA A 141 10.81 9.45 -21.36
CA ALA A 141 10.75 10.88 -21.71
C ALA A 141 11.39 11.80 -20.65
N ALA A 142 11.37 11.41 -19.37
CA ALA A 142 11.87 12.23 -18.27
C ALA A 142 13.33 11.95 -17.90
N MET A 143 13.73 10.67 -17.82
CA MET A 143 15.07 10.29 -17.30
C MET A 143 16.24 10.89 -18.06
N PRO A 144 16.23 11.01 -19.41
CA PRO A 144 17.32 11.66 -20.14
C PRO A 144 17.51 13.13 -19.73
N VAL A 145 16.42 13.88 -19.60
CA VAL A 145 16.46 15.29 -19.19
C VAL A 145 16.90 15.43 -17.74
N VAL A 146 16.40 14.56 -16.86
CA VAL A 146 16.83 14.57 -15.46
C VAL A 146 18.33 14.28 -15.33
N SER A 147 18.84 13.31 -16.10
CA SER A 147 20.24 12.87 -16.01
C SER A 147 21.22 13.83 -16.67
N ILE A 148 20.86 14.42 -17.81
CA ILE A 148 21.75 15.30 -18.59
C ILE A 148 21.68 16.75 -18.08
N LEU A 149 20.50 17.22 -17.67
CA LEU A 149 20.26 18.62 -17.34
C LEU A 149 20.03 18.85 -15.85
N VAL A 150 19.02 18.20 -15.25
CA VAL A 150 18.57 18.54 -13.89
C VAL A 150 19.62 18.23 -12.83
N MET A 151 20.11 16.98 -12.78
CA MET A 151 21.07 16.56 -11.76
C MET A 151 22.42 17.31 -11.87
N PRO A 152 23.05 17.44 -13.06
CA PRO A 152 24.28 18.21 -13.20
C PRO A 152 24.09 19.70 -12.87
N ALA A 153 23.00 20.33 -13.32
CA ALA A 153 22.71 21.72 -13.00
C ALA A 153 22.50 21.93 -11.49
N GLY A 154 21.78 21.03 -10.81
CA GLY A 154 21.61 21.11 -9.36
C GLY A 154 22.93 21.01 -8.60
N LEU A 155 23.82 20.09 -9.00
CA LEU A 155 25.15 19.96 -8.38
C LEU A 155 26.03 21.19 -8.63
N LEU A 156 26.06 21.69 -9.86
CA LEU A 156 26.82 22.89 -10.21
C LEU A 156 26.26 24.14 -9.51
N GLY A 157 24.94 24.24 -9.36
CA GLY A 157 24.29 25.31 -8.60
C GLY A 157 24.71 25.30 -7.13
N LEU A 158 24.74 24.12 -6.51
CA LEU A 158 25.22 23.97 -5.13
C LEU A 158 26.69 24.38 -4.98
N LEU A 159 27.54 23.99 -5.92
CA LEU A 159 28.96 24.37 -5.91
C LEU A 159 29.19 25.86 -6.23
N ALA A 160 28.30 26.48 -7.01
CA ALA A 160 28.34 27.89 -7.38
C ALA A 160 27.72 28.82 -6.33
N MET A 161 26.91 28.30 -5.42
CA MET A 161 26.26 29.03 -4.34
C MET A 161 27.21 29.91 -3.50
N PRO A 162 28.38 29.43 -3.02
CA PRO A 162 29.32 30.30 -2.28
C PRO A 162 29.94 31.42 -3.13
N PHE A 163 29.87 31.33 -4.46
CA PHE A 163 30.43 32.31 -5.39
C PHE A 163 29.37 33.26 -5.98
N GLY A 164 28.08 33.05 -5.68
CA GLY A 164 26.97 33.89 -6.15
C GLY A 164 26.61 33.72 -7.63
N PHE A 165 27.09 32.66 -8.30
CA PHE A 165 26.79 32.35 -9.71
C PHE A 165 25.75 31.24 -9.89
N ASP A 166 25.05 30.88 -8.82
CA ASP A 166 24.09 29.78 -8.76
C ASP A 166 22.82 30.04 -9.61
N GLY A 167 22.46 31.30 -9.82
CA GLY A 167 21.26 31.69 -10.58
C GLY A 167 21.16 31.12 -12.00
N VAL A 168 22.29 30.95 -12.71
CA VAL A 168 22.28 30.34 -14.06
C VAL A 168 21.94 28.86 -13.98
N PHE A 169 22.51 28.15 -13.01
CA PHE A 169 22.28 26.73 -12.81
C PHE A 169 20.86 26.45 -12.33
N TRP A 170 20.30 27.29 -11.46
CA TRP A 170 18.90 27.16 -11.04
C TRP A 170 17.93 27.34 -12.21
N ARG A 171 18.19 28.27 -13.13
CA ARG A 171 17.36 28.43 -14.34
C ARG A 171 17.44 27.21 -15.25
N LEU A 172 18.63 26.64 -15.44
CA LEU A 172 18.80 25.40 -16.22
C LEU A 172 18.05 24.23 -15.56
N MET A 173 18.10 24.13 -14.23
CA MET A 173 17.35 23.14 -13.48
C MET A 173 15.85 23.33 -13.62
N ASP A 174 15.36 24.57 -13.56
CA ASP A 174 13.95 24.92 -13.74
C ASP A 174 13.41 24.50 -15.11
N VAL A 175 14.17 24.71 -16.19
CA VAL A 175 13.79 24.21 -17.53
C VAL A 175 13.63 22.68 -17.52
N GLY A 176 14.58 21.95 -16.90
CA GLY A 176 14.51 20.49 -16.83
C GLY A 176 13.34 19.98 -15.97
N ILE A 177 13.04 20.66 -14.85
CA ILE A 177 11.88 20.35 -14.01
C ILE A 177 10.59 20.69 -14.75
N GLY A 178 10.51 21.81 -15.46
CA GLY A 178 9.37 22.18 -16.29
C GLY A 178 9.05 21.13 -17.35
N TRP A 179 10.08 20.57 -18.00
CA TRP A 179 9.91 19.43 -18.90
C TRP A 179 9.36 18.20 -18.18
N MET A 180 9.91 17.84 -17.02
CA MET A 180 9.42 16.70 -16.22
C MET A 180 7.95 16.88 -15.83
N VAL A 181 7.55 18.10 -15.43
CA VAL A 181 6.16 18.43 -15.11
C VAL A 181 5.27 18.30 -16.35
N ALA A 182 5.70 18.80 -17.51
CA ALA A 182 4.96 18.69 -18.75
C ALA A 182 4.73 17.22 -19.17
N VAL A 183 5.79 16.38 -19.10
CA VAL A 183 5.69 14.94 -19.36
C VAL A 183 4.75 14.27 -18.35
N SER A 184 4.87 14.60 -17.06
CA SER A 184 4.02 14.04 -16.01
C SER A 184 2.54 14.37 -16.23
N GLN A 185 2.22 15.63 -16.56
CA GLN A 185 0.86 16.06 -16.86
C GLN A 185 0.31 15.40 -18.12
N TRP A 186 1.13 15.27 -19.16
CA TRP A 186 0.74 14.57 -20.39
C TRP A 186 0.43 13.08 -20.13
N VAL A 187 1.29 12.39 -19.39
CA VAL A 187 1.06 10.98 -19.02
C VAL A 187 -0.15 10.85 -18.11
N ALA A 188 -0.34 11.76 -17.15
CA ALA A 188 -1.49 11.77 -16.24
C ALA A 188 -2.83 12.01 -16.97
N ALA A 189 -2.82 12.69 -18.12
CA ALA A 189 -3.99 12.92 -18.94
C ALA A 189 -4.41 11.71 -19.79
N LEU A 190 -3.55 10.69 -19.91
CA LEU A 190 -3.89 9.47 -20.66
C LEU A 190 -4.95 8.65 -19.91
N PRO A 191 -5.90 8.02 -20.63
CA PRO A 191 -6.90 7.16 -20.01
C PRO A 191 -6.22 5.98 -19.29
N GLY A 192 -6.51 5.78 -18.01
CA GLY A 192 -5.88 4.72 -17.22
C GLY A 192 -4.43 5.01 -16.83
N ALA A 193 -4.00 6.28 -16.81
CA ALA A 193 -2.66 6.71 -16.38
C ALA A 193 -2.25 6.09 -15.03
N ILE A 194 -3.20 6.03 -14.11
CA ILE A 194 -3.07 5.43 -12.78
C ILE A 194 -4.16 4.37 -12.67
N GLY A 195 -3.75 3.10 -12.64
CA GLY A 195 -4.60 2.02 -12.19
C GLY A 195 -4.50 1.91 -10.69
N GLN A 196 -5.64 1.75 -10.01
CA GLN A 196 -5.62 1.29 -8.62
C GLN A 196 -5.94 -0.20 -8.59
N ILE A 197 -5.34 -0.91 -7.64
CA ILE A 197 -5.59 -2.32 -7.44
C ILE A 197 -5.93 -2.54 -5.98
N ALA A 198 -6.94 -3.37 -5.74
CA ALA A 198 -7.43 -3.60 -4.40
C ALA A 198 -6.35 -4.29 -3.58
N SER A 199 -6.39 -4.04 -2.28
CA SER A 199 -5.51 -4.70 -1.32
C SER A 199 -5.68 -6.21 -1.42
N PHE A 200 -4.55 -6.91 -1.49
CA PHE A 200 -4.49 -8.36 -1.50
C PHE A 200 -3.52 -8.84 -0.41
N GLY A 201 -3.67 -10.09 0.01
CA GLY A 201 -2.87 -10.64 1.11
C GLY A 201 -1.40 -10.84 0.76
N ALA A 202 -0.58 -11.13 1.78
CA ALA A 202 0.84 -11.44 1.60
C ALA A 202 1.09 -12.75 0.80
N GLY A 203 0.11 -13.66 0.77
CA GLY A 203 0.18 -14.93 0.03
C GLY A 203 0.42 -14.73 -1.47
N PRO A 204 -0.47 -14.02 -2.20
CA PRO A 204 -0.25 -13.68 -3.60
C PRO A 204 1.10 -12.99 -3.86
N LEU A 205 1.51 -12.05 -2.99
CA LEU A 205 2.80 -11.37 -3.12
C LEU A 205 3.98 -12.36 -3.03
N ALA A 206 3.94 -13.31 -2.09
CA ALA A 206 4.97 -14.33 -1.93
C ALA A 206 5.07 -15.23 -3.17
N VAL A 207 3.93 -15.63 -3.75
CA VAL A 207 3.90 -16.44 -4.99
C VAL A 207 4.39 -15.63 -6.20
N MET A 208 4.03 -14.35 -6.32
CA MET A 208 4.58 -13.46 -7.34
C MET A 208 6.10 -13.32 -7.20
N SER A 209 6.60 -13.16 -5.98
CA SER A 209 8.03 -13.05 -5.68
C SER A 209 8.77 -14.33 -6.07
N ALA A 210 8.22 -15.50 -5.70
CA ALA A 210 8.76 -16.80 -6.12
C ALA A 210 8.75 -16.97 -7.64
N GLY A 211 7.70 -16.50 -8.32
CA GLY A 211 7.60 -16.49 -9.78
C GLY A 211 8.66 -15.61 -10.44
N ILE A 212 8.90 -14.39 -9.93
CA ILE A 212 9.96 -13.49 -10.41
C ILE A 212 11.34 -14.12 -10.20
N ILE A 213 11.58 -14.71 -9.02
CA ILE A 213 12.85 -15.39 -8.72
C ILE A 213 13.06 -16.58 -9.66
N ALA A 214 12.04 -17.42 -9.87
CA ALA A 214 12.12 -18.55 -10.78
C ALA A 214 12.36 -18.10 -12.24
N LEU A 215 11.68 -17.04 -12.68
CA LEU A 215 11.83 -16.49 -14.03
C LEU A 215 13.23 -15.90 -14.26
N GLY A 216 13.78 -15.21 -13.24
CA GLY A 216 15.08 -14.54 -13.32
C GLY A 216 16.28 -15.49 -13.15
N LEU A 217 16.17 -16.48 -12.26
CA LEU A 217 17.31 -17.31 -11.85
C LEU A 217 17.45 -18.60 -12.66
N LEU A 218 16.33 -19.18 -13.14
CA LEU A 218 16.37 -20.41 -13.93
C LEU A 218 16.81 -20.13 -15.37
N ARG A 219 17.84 -20.86 -15.82
CA ARG A 219 18.35 -20.75 -17.21
C ARG A 219 17.65 -21.69 -18.19
N THR A 220 17.03 -22.77 -17.69
CA THR A 220 16.28 -23.76 -18.47
C THR A 220 14.90 -23.25 -18.87
N PRO A 221 14.20 -23.86 -19.86
CA PRO A 221 12.82 -23.51 -20.21
C PRO A 221 11.84 -23.60 -19.03
N LEU A 222 12.23 -24.31 -17.95
CA LEU A 222 11.52 -24.31 -16.67
C LEU A 222 11.30 -22.90 -16.08
N ARG A 223 12.04 -21.87 -16.51
CA ARG A 223 11.78 -20.47 -16.15
C ARG A 223 10.34 -20.02 -16.44
N TRP A 224 9.68 -20.60 -17.43
CA TRP A 224 8.28 -20.29 -17.77
C TRP A 224 7.30 -20.74 -16.69
N MET A 225 7.68 -21.68 -15.82
CA MET A 225 6.93 -21.98 -14.61
C MET A 225 6.81 -20.73 -13.71
N GLY A 226 7.84 -19.88 -13.68
CA GLY A 226 7.79 -18.59 -12.98
C GLY A 226 6.74 -17.64 -13.55
N ALA A 227 6.60 -17.57 -14.87
CA ALA A 227 5.53 -16.81 -15.52
C ALA A 227 4.14 -17.39 -15.16
N GLY A 228 4.01 -18.72 -15.15
CA GLY A 228 2.79 -19.40 -14.69
C GLY A 228 2.43 -19.04 -13.23
N LEU A 229 3.40 -19.02 -12.33
CA LEU A 229 3.21 -18.61 -10.93
C LEU A 229 2.78 -17.15 -10.82
N ILE A 230 3.35 -16.24 -11.61
CA ILE A 230 2.96 -14.82 -11.62
C ILE A 230 1.51 -14.68 -12.07
N VAL A 231 1.10 -15.38 -13.14
CA VAL A 231 -0.29 -15.34 -13.64
C VAL A 231 -1.25 -15.91 -12.60
N LEU A 232 -0.93 -17.07 -12.03
CA LEU A 232 -1.73 -17.69 -10.97
C LEU A 232 -1.88 -16.76 -9.76
N ALA A 233 -0.79 -16.16 -9.30
CA ALA A 233 -0.81 -15.24 -8.18
C ALA A 233 -1.58 -13.94 -8.50
N THR A 234 -1.54 -13.47 -9.75
CA THR A 234 -2.33 -12.33 -10.21
C THR A 234 -3.82 -12.65 -10.17
N LEU A 235 -4.22 -13.81 -10.68
CA LEU A 235 -5.60 -14.28 -10.60
C LEU A 235 -6.07 -14.46 -9.15
N TRP A 236 -5.19 -14.98 -8.28
CA TRP A 236 -5.47 -15.11 -6.86
C TRP A 236 -5.62 -13.75 -6.17
N ALA A 237 -4.77 -12.78 -6.50
CA ALA A 237 -4.89 -11.40 -5.99
C ALA A 237 -6.19 -10.72 -6.44
N LEU A 238 -6.58 -10.90 -7.71
CA LEU A 238 -7.82 -10.32 -8.26
C LEU A 238 -9.10 -10.94 -7.69
N THR A 239 -9.01 -12.17 -7.19
CA THR A 239 -10.13 -12.89 -6.55
C THR A 239 -10.09 -12.81 -5.03
N ALA A 240 -9.14 -12.06 -4.46
CA ALA A 240 -9.03 -11.89 -3.02
C ALA A 240 -10.28 -11.18 -2.48
N PRO A 241 -10.93 -11.72 -1.44
CA PRO A 241 -12.14 -11.13 -0.91
C PRO A 241 -11.82 -9.81 -0.22
N GLN A 242 -12.54 -8.76 -0.60
CA GLN A 242 -12.43 -7.45 0.03
C GLN A 242 -13.27 -7.37 1.32
N PRO A 243 -12.90 -6.50 2.27
CA PRO A 243 -13.71 -6.28 3.46
C PRO A 243 -15.02 -5.55 3.11
N ASP A 244 -16.08 -5.89 3.85
CA ASP A 244 -17.41 -5.27 3.71
C ASP A 244 -17.57 -4.05 4.63
N VAL A 245 -16.93 -4.09 5.81
CA VAL A 245 -16.93 -2.97 6.75
C VAL A 245 -15.51 -2.74 7.28
N LEU A 246 -15.07 -1.48 7.28
CA LEU A 246 -13.82 -1.03 7.87
C LEU A 246 -14.13 -0.07 9.01
N VAL A 247 -13.52 -0.29 10.17
CA VAL A 247 -13.71 0.54 11.37
C VAL A 247 -12.37 1.07 11.82
N ALA A 248 -12.25 2.38 11.93
CA ALA A 248 -11.05 3.04 12.44
C ALA A 248 -10.84 2.65 13.92
N GLY A 249 -9.58 2.50 14.33
CA GLY A 249 -9.25 2.11 15.71
C GLY A 249 -9.68 3.12 16.78
N ASP A 250 -9.99 4.35 16.39
CA ASP A 250 -10.53 5.38 17.27
C ASP A 250 -12.07 5.40 17.29
N GLY A 251 -12.74 4.62 16.43
CA GLY A 251 -14.20 4.50 16.32
C GLY A 251 -14.91 5.71 15.70
N HIS A 252 -14.19 6.70 15.18
CA HIS A 252 -14.80 7.94 14.64
C HIS A 252 -15.09 7.88 13.14
N ALA A 253 -14.55 6.87 12.44
CA ALA A 253 -14.76 6.63 11.02
C ALA A 253 -15.10 5.16 10.77
N VAL A 254 -16.12 4.94 9.94
CA VAL A 254 -16.58 3.62 9.50
C VAL A 254 -16.84 3.68 8.02
N ALA A 255 -16.26 2.75 7.25
CA ALA A 255 -16.59 2.57 5.84
C ALA A 255 -17.38 1.27 5.66
N VAL A 256 -18.44 1.32 4.87
CA VAL A 256 -19.34 0.19 4.61
C VAL A 256 -19.52 0.03 3.12
N ARG A 257 -19.42 -1.19 2.62
CA ARG A 257 -19.65 -1.52 1.22
C ARG A 257 -21.15 -1.48 0.92
N GLY A 258 -21.56 -0.56 0.05
CA GLY A 258 -22.94 -0.42 -0.40
C GLY A 258 -23.33 -1.46 -1.45
N LYS A 259 -24.61 -1.42 -1.87
CA LYS A 259 -25.18 -2.35 -2.88
C LYS A 259 -24.52 -2.23 -4.26
N ASP A 260 -23.90 -1.09 -4.56
CA ASP A 260 -23.13 -0.86 -5.77
C ASP A 260 -21.69 -1.41 -5.70
N GLY A 261 -21.34 -2.10 -4.61
CA GLY A 261 -20.02 -2.69 -4.40
C GLY A 261 -18.94 -1.69 -3.99
N ARG A 262 -19.28 -0.40 -3.81
CA ARG A 262 -18.36 0.66 -3.42
C ARG A 262 -18.47 1.03 -1.95
N LEU A 263 -17.39 1.55 -1.37
CA LEU A 263 -17.40 2.02 0.01
C LEU A 263 -18.17 3.33 0.20
N ARG A 264 -18.94 3.40 1.28
CA ARG A 264 -19.64 4.57 1.82
C ARG A 264 -19.07 4.88 3.20
N LEU A 265 -18.77 6.15 3.48
CA LEU A 265 -18.06 6.53 4.70
C LEU A 265 -18.95 7.32 5.65
N MET A 266 -19.07 6.82 6.88
CA MET A 266 -19.60 7.53 8.05
C MET A 266 -18.43 8.10 8.84
N ARG A 267 -18.45 9.41 9.11
CA ARG A 267 -17.32 10.11 9.77
C ARG A 267 -17.83 11.19 10.70
N THR A 268 -17.21 11.33 11.86
CA THR A 268 -17.44 12.45 12.77
C THR A 268 -16.41 13.58 12.64
N GLY A 269 -15.29 13.33 11.95
CA GLY A 269 -14.20 14.28 11.75
C GLY A 269 -13.69 14.37 10.30
N LYS A 270 -12.69 15.22 10.08
CA LYS A 270 -12.07 15.48 8.77
C LYS A 270 -10.78 14.69 8.52
N ASP A 271 -10.74 13.41 8.88
CA ASP A 271 -9.57 12.58 8.56
C ASP A 271 -9.54 12.22 7.06
N ALA A 272 -8.96 13.12 6.28
CA ALA A 272 -8.77 12.97 4.85
C ALA A 272 -7.67 11.94 4.52
N PHE A 273 -6.79 11.61 5.47
CA PHE A 273 -5.71 10.67 5.23
C PHE A 273 -6.24 9.23 5.25
N LEU A 274 -6.93 8.85 6.33
CA LEU A 274 -7.49 7.51 6.49
C LEU A 274 -8.49 7.16 5.39
N SER A 275 -9.33 8.11 5.00
CA SER A 275 -10.27 7.93 3.89
C SER A 275 -9.58 7.74 2.54
N ARG A 276 -8.44 8.41 2.27
CA ARG A 276 -7.65 8.17 1.05
C ARG A 276 -7.05 6.78 1.04
N GLU A 277 -6.55 6.32 2.19
CA GLU A 277 -5.91 5.01 2.30
C GLU A 277 -6.93 3.88 2.08
N TRP A 278 -8.11 3.97 2.70
CA TRP A 278 -9.18 2.99 2.49
C TRP A 278 -9.70 2.95 1.05
N LEU A 279 -9.88 4.11 0.42
CA LEU A 279 -10.30 4.16 -0.98
C LEU A 279 -9.23 3.58 -1.91
N ALA A 280 -7.96 3.90 -1.68
CA ALA A 280 -6.85 3.31 -2.44
C ALA A 280 -6.81 1.78 -2.28
N ALA A 281 -6.93 1.28 -1.04
CA ALA A 281 -6.98 -0.15 -0.74
C ALA A 281 -8.20 -0.86 -1.34
N ASP A 282 -9.27 -0.14 -1.69
CA ASP A 282 -10.46 -0.68 -2.37
C ASP A 282 -10.38 -0.60 -3.90
N ALA A 283 -9.29 -0.04 -4.44
CA ALA A 283 -9.19 0.40 -5.84
C ALA A 283 -10.24 1.45 -6.26
N ASP A 284 -10.69 2.28 -5.33
CA ASP A 284 -11.63 3.35 -5.59
C ASP A 284 -10.91 4.66 -5.92
N MET A 285 -11.09 5.14 -7.15
CA MET A 285 -10.43 6.35 -7.65
C MET A 285 -11.07 7.66 -7.15
N ARG A 286 -12.19 7.60 -6.42
CA ARG A 286 -12.85 8.78 -5.87
C ARG A 286 -11.95 9.52 -4.88
N LYS A 287 -12.01 10.84 -4.88
CA LYS A 287 -11.30 11.65 -3.88
C LYS A 287 -12.02 11.57 -2.55
N ALA A 288 -11.26 11.58 -1.45
CA ALA A 288 -11.79 11.56 -0.07
C ALA A 288 -12.80 12.69 0.27
N THR A 289 -12.87 13.74 -0.55
CA THR A 289 -13.76 14.91 -0.43
C THR A 289 -15.00 14.83 -1.34
N GLU A 290 -15.15 13.79 -2.15
CA GLU A 290 -16.32 13.65 -3.02
C GLU A 290 -17.60 13.38 -2.21
N ALA A 291 -18.67 14.09 -2.55
CA ALA A 291 -19.97 13.94 -1.90
C ALA A 291 -20.57 12.54 -2.11
N SER A 292 -20.21 11.85 -3.19
CA SER A 292 -20.67 10.49 -3.46
C SER A 292 -20.25 9.48 -2.38
N LEU A 293 -19.24 9.78 -1.57
CA LEU A 293 -18.83 8.90 -0.47
C LEU A 293 -19.88 8.78 0.64
N THR A 294 -20.84 9.72 0.69
CA THR A 294 -21.93 9.72 1.67
C THR A 294 -23.28 9.36 1.06
N ASP A 295 -23.37 8.94 -0.20
CA ASP A 295 -24.67 8.52 -0.76
C ASP A 295 -25.22 7.31 0.00
N GLY A 296 -26.48 7.38 0.42
CA GLY A 296 -27.12 6.33 1.21
C GLY A 296 -26.72 6.32 2.69
N VAL A 297 -25.83 7.22 3.12
CA VAL A 297 -25.53 7.46 4.52
C VAL A 297 -26.53 8.50 5.06
N SER A 298 -27.27 8.12 6.10
CA SER A 298 -28.16 9.03 6.83
C SER A 298 -27.52 9.36 8.16
N CYS A 299 -27.17 10.63 8.38
CA CYS A 299 -26.57 11.11 9.62
C CYS A 299 -27.46 12.13 10.30
N ASP A 300 -27.55 12.04 11.61
CA ASP A 300 -28.19 13.00 12.49
C ASP A 300 -27.27 13.29 13.70
N PRO A 301 -27.67 14.14 14.67
CA PRO A 301 -26.85 14.44 15.85
C PRO A 301 -26.62 13.25 16.80
N SER A 302 -27.35 12.15 16.64
CA SER A 302 -27.29 10.96 17.48
C SER A 302 -26.40 9.87 16.88
N GLY A 303 -26.27 9.82 15.56
CA GLY A 303 -25.41 8.88 14.86
C GLY A 303 -25.52 8.94 13.34
N CYS A 304 -24.90 7.97 12.68
CA CYS A 304 -25.03 7.75 11.25
C CYS A 304 -25.38 6.30 10.97
N VAL A 305 -26.19 6.05 9.95
CA VAL A 305 -26.53 4.69 9.50
C VAL A 305 -26.37 4.55 8.00
N VAL A 306 -26.03 3.35 7.56
CA VAL A 306 -25.92 3.00 6.15
C VAL A 306 -26.32 1.54 5.94
N GLN A 307 -26.98 1.25 4.81
CA GLN A 307 -27.24 -0.13 4.40
C GLN A 307 -26.03 -0.71 3.67
N ALA A 308 -25.56 -1.85 4.14
CA ALA A 308 -24.55 -2.65 3.46
C ALA A 308 -25.14 -3.36 2.22
N ALA A 309 -24.26 -3.92 1.39
CA ALA A 309 -24.62 -4.57 0.13
C ALA A 309 -25.65 -5.70 0.28
N ASP A 310 -25.65 -6.36 1.44
CA ASP A 310 -26.53 -7.46 1.80
C ASP A 310 -27.89 -7.01 2.39
N GLY A 311 -28.11 -5.69 2.49
CA GLY A 311 -29.30 -5.11 3.10
C GLY A 311 -29.25 -4.99 4.63
N SER A 312 -28.17 -5.45 5.27
CA SER A 312 -27.97 -5.24 6.71
C SER A 312 -27.68 -3.77 6.99
N THR A 313 -28.11 -3.26 8.15
CA THR A 313 -27.83 -1.88 8.55
C THR A 313 -26.61 -1.85 9.45
N VAL A 314 -25.66 -0.96 9.16
CA VAL A 314 -24.50 -0.68 10.01
C VAL A 314 -24.67 0.72 10.58
N ALA A 315 -24.59 0.84 11.90
CA ALA A 315 -24.78 2.09 12.62
C ALA A 315 -23.47 2.56 13.29
N LEU A 316 -23.23 3.85 13.24
CA LEU A 316 -22.24 4.57 14.02
C LEU A 316 -22.98 5.40 15.08
N THR A 317 -23.07 4.88 16.28
CA THR A 317 -23.89 5.44 17.37
C THR A 317 -23.04 6.33 18.27
N LEU A 318 -23.37 7.63 18.32
CA LEU A 318 -22.59 8.65 19.02
C LEU A 318 -23.20 9.03 20.38
N LYS A 319 -24.53 8.92 20.50
CA LYS A 319 -25.29 9.24 21.71
C LYS A 319 -25.97 8.00 22.32
N PRO A 320 -26.12 7.94 23.65
CA PRO A 320 -26.79 6.83 24.31
C PRO A 320 -28.24 6.61 23.88
N ASP A 321 -28.97 7.69 23.59
CA ASP A 321 -30.41 7.65 23.31
C ASP A 321 -30.75 6.85 22.05
N ALA A 322 -29.82 6.75 21.09
CA ALA A 322 -29.99 6.00 19.84
C ALA A 322 -29.77 4.48 19.99
N PHE A 323 -29.26 4.01 21.13
CA PHE A 323 -28.92 2.59 21.29
C PHE A 323 -30.12 1.66 21.20
N ALA A 324 -31.29 2.05 21.73
CA ALA A 324 -32.46 1.18 21.71
C ALA A 324 -32.89 0.84 20.28
N ASP A 325 -32.95 1.86 19.41
CA ASP A 325 -33.32 1.72 18.01
C ASP A 325 -32.24 1.02 17.20
N ASP A 326 -30.98 1.40 17.40
CA ASP A 326 -29.84 0.82 16.67
C ASP A 326 -29.65 -0.66 17.05
N CYS A 327 -29.76 -1.03 18.34
CA CYS A 327 -29.65 -2.43 18.79
C CYS A 327 -30.74 -3.34 18.23
N ALA A 328 -31.93 -2.81 17.97
CA ALA A 328 -33.02 -3.57 17.39
C ALA A 328 -32.92 -3.73 15.87
N ARG A 329 -32.30 -2.76 15.17
CA ARG A 329 -32.38 -2.66 13.69
C ARG A 329 -31.05 -2.86 12.96
N ALA A 330 -29.92 -2.59 13.62
CA ALA A 330 -28.61 -2.74 13.02
C ALA A 330 -28.08 -4.17 13.19
N ALA A 331 -27.34 -4.64 12.19
CA ALA A 331 -26.57 -5.88 12.32
C ALA A 331 -25.23 -5.64 13.02
N VAL A 332 -24.64 -4.45 12.80
CA VAL A 332 -23.36 -4.02 13.40
C VAL A 332 -23.50 -2.60 13.92
N ILE A 333 -23.06 -2.39 15.16
CA ILE A 333 -23.02 -1.07 15.79
C ILE A 333 -21.57 -0.75 16.13
N VAL A 334 -21.11 0.44 15.74
CA VAL A 334 -19.84 1.00 16.17
C VAL A 334 -20.14 2.13 17.15
N THR A 335 -19.58 2.05 18.35
CA THR A 335 -19.79 3.08 19.36
C THR A 335 -18.58 3.27 20.27
N LEU A 336 -18.41 4.49 20.75
CA LEU A 336 -17.44 4.83 21.80
C LEU A 336 -18.08 4.97 23.18
N ARG A 337 -19.39 4.75 23.28
CA ARG A 337 -20.16 4.75 24.53
C ARG A 337 -20.33 3.32 25.04
N GLN A 338 -20.77 3.18 26.29
CA GLN A 338 -21.06 1.87 26.86
C GLN A 338 -22.36 1.33 26.26
N PRO A 339 -22.33 0.17 25.60
CA PRO A 339 -23.53 -0.43 25.03
C PRO A 339 -24.40 -1.10 26.11
N PRO A 340 -25.71 -1.25 25.86
CA PRO A 340 -26.57 -2.09 26.69
C PRO A 340 -26.13 -3.57 26.63
N ALA A 341 -26.33 -4.32 27.72
CA ALA A 341 -25.94 -5.73 27.78
C ALA A 341 -26.77 -6.63 26.83
N ASP A 342 -28.01 -6.24 26.53
CA ASP A 342 -28.98 -7.05 25.76
C ASP A 342 -29.12 -6.59 24.30
N CYS A 343 -28.02 -6.20 23.67
CA CYS A 343 -28.03 -5.80 22.26
C CYS A 343 -28.01 -7.04 21.34
N ALA A 344 -28.99 -7.16 20.42
CA ALA A 344 -29.02 -8.24 19.43
C ALA A 344 -27.97 -8.05 18.31
N ALA A 345 -27.60 -6.79 18.04
CA ALA A 345 -26.59 -6.42 17.07
C ALA A 345 -25.17 -6.79 17.54
N MET A 346 -24.25 -6.99 16.59
CA MET A 346 -22.83 -7.09 16.93
C MET A 346 -22.29 -5.71 17.28
N VAL A 347 -21.92 -5.50 18.54
CA VAL A 347 -21.38 -4.22 19.01
C VAL A 347 -19.85 -4.21 18.97
N LEU A 348 -19.31 -3.22 18.27
CA LEU A 348 -17.90 -2.85 18.25
C LEU A 348 -17.73 -1.63 19.15
N ASP A 349 -17.46 -1.89 20.43
CA ASP A 349 -17.37 -0.87 21.46
C ASP A 349 -15.96 -0.28 21.60
N ARG A 350 -15.84 0.73 22.48
CA ARG A 350 -14.56 1.38 22.78
C ARG A 350 -13.50 0.40 23.28
N GLU A 351 -13.87 -0.57 24.11
CA GLU A 351 -12.89 -1.47 24.72
C GLU A 351 -12.34 -2.46 23.69
N MET A 352 -13.21 -3.00 22.84
CA MET A 352 -12.83 -3.85 21.71
C MET A 352 -11.92 -3.11 20.74
N LEU A 353 -12.23 -1.85 20.38
CA LEU A 353 -11.38 -1.04 19.49
C LEU A 353 -10.04 -0.67 20.14
N ARG A 354 -9.98 -0.41 21.45
CA ARG A 354 -8.72 -0.19 22.16
C ARG A 354 -7.83 -1.43 22.18
N ARG A 355 -8.42 -2.61 22.37
CA ARG A 355 -7.70 -3.89 22.40
C ARG A 355 -7.24 -4.32 21.02
N ARG A 356 -8.16 -4.35 20.06
CA ARG A 356 -7.93 -4.92 18.71
C ARG A 356 -7.46 -3.89 17.67
N GLY A 357 -7.55 -2.60 17.98
CA GLY A 357 -7.23 -1.52 17.06
C GLY A 357 -8.25 -1.42 15.92
N THR A 358 -7.77 -1.04 14.73
CA THR A 358 -8.56 -1.00 13.48
C THR A 358 -9.09 -2.39 13.13
N LEU A 359 -10.35 -2.46 12.70
CA LEU A 359 -11.04 -3.69 12.35
C LEU A 359 -11.48 -3.70 10.90
N ALA A 360 -11.35 -4.85 10.24
CA ALA A 360 -11.93 -5.14 8.95
C ALA A 360 -12.89 -6.33 9.12
N LEU A 361 -14.15 -6.14 8.71
CA LEU A 361 -15.18 -7.15 8.80
C LEU A 361 -15.51 -7.66 7.41
N ARG A 362 -15.59 -8.97 7.29
CA ARG A 362 -16.03 -9.65 6.08
C ARG A 362 -17.22 -10.51 6.40
N LYS A 363 -18.28 -10.42 5.60
CA LYS A 363 -19.46 -11.25 5.74
C LYS A 363 -19.13 -12.70 5.39
N THR A 364 -19.71 -13.60 6.17
CA THR A 364 -19.65 -15.06 6.04
C THR A 364 -21.08 -15.61 6.21
N ALA A 365 -21.28 -16.89 5.91
CA ALA A 365 -22.59 -17.54 6.11
C ALA A 365 -23.06 -17.44 7.57
N ASP A 366 -22.12 -17.54 8.52
CA ASP A 366 -22.39 -17.56 9.95
C ASP A 366 -22.26 -16.19 10.62
N GLY A 367 -22.17 -15.08 9.89
CA GLY A 367 -22.05 -13.72 10.44
C GLY A 367 -20.88 -12.93 9.88
N TYR A 368 -20.16 -12.17 10.71
CA TYR A 368 -18.98 -11.39 10.28
C TYR A 368 -17.69 -12.00 10.81
N ALA A 369 -16.77 -12.30 9.90
CA ALA A 369 -15.39 -12.63 10.23
C ALA A 369 -14.61 -11.32 10.45
N ILE A 370 -13.97 -11.20 11.62
CA ILE A 370 -13.24 -9.99 12.02
C ILE A 370 -11.73 -10.22 11.82
N THR A 371 -11.11 -9.34 11.04
CA THR A 371 -9.65 -9.22 10.94
C THR A 371 -9.22 -7.96 11.68
N ALA A 372 -8.35 -8.11 12.68
CA ALA A 372 -7.88 -7.02 13.54
C ALA A 372 -6.41 -6.71 13.29
N ASN A 373 -6.02 -5.44 13.39
CA ASN A 373 -4.61 -5.03 13.31
C ASN A 373 -3.78 -5.58 14.50
N ARG A 374 -4.42 -5.71 15.67
CA ARG A 374 -3.86 -6.41 16.83
C ARG A 374 -4.61 -7.74 17.00
N PRO A 375 -4.15 -8.82 16.33
CA PRO A 375 -4.73 -10.13 16.48
C PRO A 375 -4.48 -10.69 17.88
N ARG A 376 -5.40 -11.52 18.36
CA ARG A 376 -5.33 -12.15 19.68
C ARG A 376 -4.09 -13.04 19.82
N GLY A 377 -3.50 -13.04 21.02
CA GLY A 377 -2.38 -13.92 21.36
C GLY A 377 -1.05 -13.59 20.66
N VAL A 378 -0.96 -12.45 19.97
CA VAL A 378 0.29 -11.98 19.34
C VAL A 378 0.87 -10.86 20.18
N ASP A 379 1.84 -11.21 21.02
CA ASP A 379 2.60 -10.24 21.80
C ASP A 379 3.79 -9.71 20.98
N ARG A 380 3.85 -8.39 20.79
CA ARG A 380 4.93 -7.73 20.02
C ARG A 380 5.71 -6.81 20.96
N PRO A 381 7.06 -6.82 20.95
CA PRO A 381 7.87 -5.94 21.81
C PRO A 381 7.54 -4.44 21.68
N TRP A 382 7.08 -4.00 20.51
CA TRP A 382 6.69 -2.61 20.22
C TRP A 382 5.17 -2.36 20.28
N SER A 383 4.37 -3.39 20.56
CA SER A 383 2.92 -3.31 20.75
C SER A 383 2.49 -4.48 21.63
N PRO A 384 2.76 -4.42 22.95
CA PRO A 384 2.51 -5.53 23.85
C PRO A 384 1.05 -5.98 23.81
N ALA A 385 0.82 -7.28 23.95
CA ALA A 385 -0.52 -7.82 24.12
C ALA A 385 -1.14 -7.28 25.42
N ASN A 386 -2.42 -6.96 25.38
CA ASN A 386 -3.14 -6.56 26.59
C ASN A 386 -3.36 -7.81 27.45
N ALA A 387 -3.03 -7.73 28.74
CA ALA A 387 -3.10 -8.86 29.68
C ALA A 387 -4.50 -9.51 29.81
N ASP A 388 -5.56 -8.82 29.42
CA ASP A 388 -6.94 -9.33 29.46
C ASP A 388 -7.37 -10.11 28.19
N ASP A 389 -6.50 -10.32 27.20
CA ASP A 389 -6.86 -11.02 25.94
C ASP A 389 -6.98 -12.55 26.11
N ASP A 390 -6.56 -13.08 27.27
CA ASP A 390 -6.65 -14.49 27.67
C ASP A 390 -8.06 -14.90 28.14
N ILE A 391 -8.96 -13.95 28.38
CA ILE A 391 -10.35 -14.26 28.76
C ILE A 391 -11.16 -14.39 27.47
N GLU A 392 -11.48 -15.65 27.10
CA GLU A 392 -12.43 -16.01 26.05
C GLU A 392 -13.76 -15.25 26.23
N THR A 393 -13.88 -14.08 25.63
CA THR A 393 -15.17 -13.55 25.21
C THR A 393 -15.27 -13.82 23.71
N PRO A 394 -16.03 -14.84 23.29
CA PRO A 394 -16.58 -14.85 21.94
C PRO A 394 -17.30 -13.51 21.72
N ALA A 395 -17.34 -13.01 20.49
CA ALA A 395 -18.34 -12.02 20.15
C ALA A 395 -19.70 -12.72 20.35
N VAL A 396 -20.27 -12.60 21.55
CA VAL A 396 -21.48 -13.30 21.94
C VAL A 396 -22.60 -12.71 21.08
N ARG A 397 -23.11 -13.51 20.14
CA ARG A 397 -24.49 -13.37 19.70
C ARG A 397 -25.34 -13.53 20.95
N SER A 398 -25.81 -12.43 21.52
CA SER A 398 -26.82 -12.48 22.57
C SER A 398 -28.12 -12.95 21.92
N ASN A 399 -28.29 -14.27 21.90
CA ASN A 399 -29.55 -14.90 21.51
C ASN A 399 -30.40 -15.17 22.77
N ARG A 400 -30.45 -14.20 23.70
CA ARG A 400 -31.42 -14.23 24.79
C ARG A 400 -32.63 -13.42 24.36
N SER A 401 -33.70 -14.13 24.03
CA SER A 401 -35.05 -13.55 23.99
C SER A 401 -35.36 -13.01 25.39
N GLY A 402 -35.11 -11.71 25.61
CA GLY A 402 -35.53 -11.03 26.81
C GLY A 402 -37.04 -11.06 26.88
N THR A 403 -37.58 -11.83 27.83
CA THR A 403 -38.97 -11.68 28.25
C THR A 403 -39.11 -10.26 28.77
N SER A 404 -40.04 -9.49 28.22
CA SER A 404 -40.33 -8.14 28.69
C SER A 404 -40.63 -8.22 30.19
N VAL A 405 -39.77 -7.62 31.01
CA VAL A 405 -40.07 -7.44 32.43
C VAL A 405 -41.20 -6.43 32.50
N ASP A 406 -42.37 -6.91 32.90
CA ASP A 406 -43.54 -6.08 33.16
C ASP A 406 -43.19 -5.09 34.29
N ALA A 407 -43.15 -3.80 33.94
CA ALA A 407 -42.84 -2.71 34.86
C ALA A 407 -44.10 -2.21 35.59
N THR A 408 -45.21 -2.94 35.52
CA THR A 408 -46.41 -2.65 36.31
C THR A 408 -46.10 -2.93 37.79
N PRO A 409 -46.20 -1.93 38.69
CA PRO A 409 -46.02 -2.15 40.12
C PRO A 409 -47.01 -3.22 40.62
N ALA A 410 -46.56 -4.08 41.52
CA ALA A 410 -47.45 -5.05 42.15
C ALA A 410 -48.53 -4.31 42.95
N GLU A 411 -49.78 -4.80 42.95
CA GLU A 411 -50.88 -4.19 43.72
C GLU A 411 -50.57 -4.10 45.23
N SER A 412 -49.59 -4.87 45.73
CA SER A 412 -49.10 -4.77 47.11
C SER A 412 -48.28 -3.50 47.42
N ASP A 413 -47.75 -2.83 46.39
CA ASP A 413 -46.93 -1.62 46.53
C ASP A 413 -47.74 -0.32 46.40
N LEU A 414 -49.04 -0.43 46.10
CA LEU A 414 -49.98 0.68 46.14
C LEU A 414 -50.53 0.81 47.57
N GLN A 415 -49.79 1.51 48.43
CA GLN A 415 -50.32 1.95 49.73
C GLN A 415 -51.49 2.92 49.49
N PRO A 416 -52.65 2.73 50.14
CA PRO A 416 -53.71 3.73 50.14
C PRO A 416 -53.30 4.87 51.07
N ASP A 417 -53.11 6.06 50.50
CA ASP A 417 -52.88 7.29 51.26
C ASP A 417 -54.09 7.61 52.16
N ASP A 418 -53.83 7.80 53.46
CA ASP A 418 -54.64 8.58 54.42
C ASP A 418 -54.11 10.03 54.48
#